data_AF-A0A7S0P788-F1
#
_entry.id   AF-A0A7S0P788-F1
#
_cell.length_a   1.000
_cell.length_b   1.000
_cell.length_c   1.000
_cell.angle_alpha   90.00
_cell.angle_beta   90.00
_cell.angle_gamma   90.00
#
_symmetry.space_group_name_H-M   'P 1'
#
loop_
_entity.id
_entity.type
_entity.pdbx_description
1 polymer ?
#
loop_
_entity_poly.entity_id
_entity_poly.type
_entity_poly.pdbx_seq_one_letter_code
_entity_poly.pdbx_strand_id
1 'polypeptide(L)'
;HEPLDLVILEVGLGGRLDAVNVIDGDCAVITSIDLDHTEFLGPDRESIGREKAGIMRAGRPVIVSDPMAPASLAVRAAELGADLRQLGKDFSFSGDRTQWQWAGRD
;
A
#
# COMPACT_ATOMS: atom_id res chain seq x y z
N HIS A 1 13.53 16.13 24.11
CA HIS A 1 12.75 15.57 23.00
C HIS A 1 11.69 14.67 23.60
N GLU A 2 10.43 14.91 23.30
CA GLU A 2 9.36 13.99 23.66
C GLU A 2 9.31 12.85 22.63
N PRO A 3 9.10 11.60 23.06
CA PRO A 3 8.94 10.47 22.15
C PRO A 3 7.63 10.62 21.37
N LEU A 4 7.66 10.28 20.08
CA LEU A 4 6.46 10.18 19.25
C LEU A 4 5.84 8.80 19.42
N ASP A 5 4.51 8.73 19.53
CA ASP A 5 3.78 7.46 19.60
C ASP A 5 3.60 6.79 18.23
N LEU A 6 3.57 7.60 17.16
CA LEU A 6 3.36 7.15 15.78
C LEU A 6 4.12 8.06 14.80
N VAL A 7 4.61 7.46 13.72
CA VAL A 7 5.18 8.19 12.58
C VAL A 7 4.49 7.72 11.30
N ILE A 8 4.07 8.67 10.47
CA ILE A 8 3.59 8.40 9.12
C ILE A 8 4.69 8.83 8.16
N LEU A 9 5.07 7.91 7.29
CA LEU A 9 6.17 8.09 6.36
C LEU A 9 5.63 8.01 4.92
N GLU A 10 5.63 9.14 4.22
CA GLU A 10 5.20 9.22 2.82
C GLU A 10 6.34 8.78 1.90
N VAL A 11 6.05 7.83 1.02
CA VAL A 11 6.99 7.34 0.00
C VAL A 11 7.09 8.39 -1.11
N GLY A 12 8.32 8.78 -1.47
CA GLY A 12 8.55 9.74 -2.55
C GLY A 12 8.29 9.17 -3.94
N LEU A 13 9.03 8.12 -4.34
CA LEU A 13 8.92 7.53 -5.67
C LEU A 13 8.97 5.99 -5.63
N GLY A 14 7.96 5.36 -6.24
CA GLY A 14 7.86 3.90 -6.29
C GLY A 14 7.60 3.33 -4.90
N GLY A 15 8.64 2.82 -4.25
CA GLY A 15 8.57 2.23 -2.91
C GLY A 15 9.78 1.36 -2.60
N ARG A 16 10.06 0.38 -3.45
CA ARG A 16 11.15 -0.59 -3.27
C ARG A 16 12.52 0.06 -3.01
N LEU A 17 12.84 1.12 -3.74
CA LEU A 17 14.12 1.84 -3.66
C LEU A 17 13.99 3.25 -3.05
N ASP A 18 12.84 3.57 -2.47
CA ASP A 18 12.65 4.86 -1.83
C ASP A 18 13.44 4.95 -0.52
N ALA A 19 14.02 6.11 -0.22
CA ALA A 19 14.84 6.31 0.97
C ALA A 19 14.07 5.99 2.28
N VAL A 20 12.77 6.24 2.27
CA VAL A 20 11.88 6.02 3.41
C VAL A 20 11.71 4.52 3.69
N ASN A 21 11.88 3.67 2.67
CA ASN A 21 11.79 2.21 2.79
C ASN A 21 12.96 1.58 3.55
N VAL A 22 13.93 2.38 4.02
CA VAL A 22 14.94 1.93 4.99
C VAL A 22 14.32 1.58 6.35
N ILE A 23 13.15 2.14 6.67
CA ILE A 23 12.43 1.88 7.91
C ILE A 23 11.51 0.68 7.72
N ASP A 24 11.56 -0.26 8.64
CA ASP A 24 10.64 -1.39 8.69
C ASP A 24 9.31 -0.97 9.29
N GLY A 25 8.36 -0.59 8.42
CA GLY A 25 7.02 -0.18 8.84
C GLY A 25 6.21 -1.33 9.45
N ASP A 26 5.48 -1.03 10.53
CA ASP A 26 4.53 -1.96 11.14
C ASP A 26 3.27 -2.18 10.28
N CYS A 27 3.00 -1.27 9.35
CA CYS A 27 1.90 -1.31 8.39
C CYS A 27 2.31 -0.59 7.10
N ALA A 28 1.85 -1.07 5.95
CA ALA A 28 2.00 -0.41 4.66
C ALA A 28 0.64 0.02 4.09
N VAL A 29 0.62 1.16 3.41
CA VAL A 29 -0.58 1.65 2.71
C VAL A 29 -0.22 1.99 1.27
N ILE A 30 -0.94 1.40 0.32
CA ILE A 30 -0.83 1.68 -1.11
C ILE A 30 -2.16 2.30 -1.55
N THR A 31 -2.15 3.59 -1.82
CA THR A 31 -3.38 4.35 -2.04
C THR A 31 -3.99 4.10 -3.42
N SER A 32 -3.20 4.36 -4.46
CA SER A 32 -3.58 4.15 -5.86
C SER A 32 -2.35 3.78 -6.68
N ILE A 33 -2.59 3.06 -7.78
CA ILE A 33 -1.62 2.79 -8.83
C ILE A 33 -2.08 3.58 -10.04
N ASP A 34 -1.22 4.45 -10.56
CA ASP A 34 -1.48 5.18 -11.80
C ASP A 34 -0.24 5.11 -12.70
N LEU A 35 -0.40 5.40 -13.98
CA LEU A 35 0.68 5.43 -14.97
C LEU A 35 1.47 6.73 -14.87
N ASP A 36 2.14 6.91 -13.73
CA ASP A 36 3.04 8.05 -13.48
C ASP A 36 4.48 7.56 -13.28
N HIS A 37 5.45 8.41 -13.60
CA HIS A 37 6.88 8.12 -13.52
C HIS A 37 7.30 6.81 -14.22
N THR A 38 6.69 6.53 -15.37
CA THR A 38 6.88 5.27 -16.11
C THR A 38 8.32 5.03 -16.56
N GLU A 39 9.12 6.09 -16.69
CA GLU A 39 10.55 6.00 -16.98
C GLU A 39 11.34 5.30 -15.85
N PHE A 40 10.87 5.39 -14.60
CA PHE A 40 11.49 4.79 -13.42
C PHE A 40 10.76 3.53 -12.97
N LEU A 41 9.43 3.52 -13.06
CA LEU A 41 8.57 2.49 -12.46
C LEU A 41 8.06 1.45 -13.47
N GLY A 42 8.42 1.64 -14.74
CA GLY A 42 7.99 0.80 -15.86
C GLY A 42 6.68 1.26 -16.50
N PRO A 43 6.30 0.63 -17.62
CA PRO A 43 5.31 1.17 -18.54
C PRO A 43 3.85 0.85 -18.18
N ASP A 44 3.60 0.03 -17.16
CA ASP A 44 2.27 -0.50 -16.88
C ASP A 44 1.96 -0.57 -15.38
N ARG A 45 0.68 -0.71 -15.06
CA ARG A 45 0.21 -0.81 -13.66
C ARG A 45 0.83 -1.99 -12.92
N GLU A 46 1.19 -3.08 -13.62
CA GLU A 46 1.80 -4.25 -13.00
C GLU A 46 3.24 -3.96 -12.55
N SER A 47 4.03 -3.28 -13.39
CA SER A 47 5.40 -2.85 -13.06
C SER A 47 5.41 -1.84 -11.93
N ILE A 48 4.52 -0.84 -12.01
CA ILE A 48 4.37 0.18 -10.97
C ILE A 48 3.92 -0.44 -9.65
N GLY A 49 2.99 -1.40 -9.72
CA GLY A 49 2.55 -2.19 -8.57
C GLY A 49 3.71 -2.95 -7.91
N ARG A 50 4.60 -3.58 -8.69
CA ARG A 50 5.80 -4.25 -8.14
C ARG A 50 6.72 -3.30 -7.38
N GLU A 51 6.95 -2.10 -7.92
CA GLU A 51 7.79 -1.10 -7.26
C GLU A 51 7.15 -0.61 -5.96
N LYS A 52 5.85 -0.29 -5.98
CA LYS A 52 5.10 0.15 -4.79
C LYS A 52 5.00 -0.95 -3.73
N ALA A 53 4.85 -2.22 -4.14
CA ALA A 53 4.83 -3.36 -3.22
C ALA A 53 6.13 -3.56 -2.45
N GLY A 54 7.22 -2.88 -2.82
CA GLY A 54 8.49 -2.91 -2.11
C GLY A 54 8.43 -2.39 -0.67
N ILE A 55 7.38 -1.64 -0.30
CA ILE A 55 7.19 -1.17 1.09
C ILE A 55 6.54 -2.22 2.01
N MET A 56 6.03 -3.32 1.45
CA MET A 56 5.42 -4.38 2.25
C MET A 56 6.45 -5.04 3.17
N ARG A 57 5.99 -5.55 4.32
CA ARG A 57 6.80 -6.32 5.27
C ARG A 57 6.12 -7.65 5.58
N ALA A 58 6.94 -8.67 5.80
CA ALA A 58 6.45 -10.03 6.05
C ALA A 58 5.58 -10.08 7.32
N GLY A 59 4.43 -10.73 7.23
CA GLY A 59 3.47 -10.84 8.34
C GLY A 59 2.83 -9.51 8.78
N ARG A 60 3.08 -8.40 8.07
CA ARG A 60 2.53 -7.09 8.42
C ARG A 60 1.30 -6.74 7.58
N PRO A 61 0.36 -5.94 8.11
CA PRO A 61 -0.79 -5.48 7.37
C PRO A 61 -0.39 -4.59 6.19
N VAL A 62 -1.08 -4.77 5.07
CA VAL A 62 -0.94 -3.98 3.85
C VAL A 62 -2.33 -3.58 3.38
N ILE A 63 -2.62 -2.28 3.43
CA ILE A 63 -3.89 -1.73 2.96
C ILE A 63 -3.74 -1.24 1.54
N VAL A 64 -4.56 -1.73 0.62
CA VAL A 64 -4.59 -1.29 -0.78
C VAL A 64 -5.95 -0.67 -1.08
N SER A 65 -5.99 0.65 -1.32
CA SER A 65 -7.23 1.35 -1.64
C SER A 65 -7.50 1.55 -3.13
N ASP A 66 -6.62 1.05 -4.00
CA ASP A 66 -6.89 1.07 -5.44
C ASP A 66 -8.04 0.11 -5.76
N PRO A 67 -9.18 0.59 -6.30
CA PRO A 67 -10.34 -0.27 -6.62
C PRO A 67 -10.05 -1.25 -7.75
N MET A 68 -9.01 -1.02 -8.55
CA MET A 68 -8.52 -1.85 -9.63
C MET A 68 -7.04 -2.19 -9.42
N ALA A 69 -6.72 -2.63 -8.20
CA ALA A 69 -5.37 -3.01 -7.81
C ALA A 69 -4.75 -4.07 -8.78
N PRO A 70 -3.53 -3.84 -9.30
CA PRO A 70 -2.84 -4.80 -10.15
C PRO A 70 -2.51 -6.09 -9.39
N ALA A 71 -2.40 -7.20 -10.11
CA ALA A 71 -2.18 -8.52 -9.54
C ALA A 71 -0.82 -8.62 -8.83
N SER A 72 0.18 -7.85 -9.29
CA SER A 72 1.50 -7.79 -8.69
C SER A 72 1.50 -7.48 -7.19
N LEU A 73 0.55 -6.66 -6.71
CA LEU A 73 0.42 -6.38 -5.28
C LEU A 73 0.04 -7.63 -4.49
N ALA A 74 -0.95 -8.38 -5.00
CA ALA A 74 -1.42 -9.61 -4.34
C ALA A 74 -0.38 -10.73 -4.39
N VAL A 75 0.32 -10.87 -5.52
CA VAL A 75 1.43 -11.81 -5.66
C VAL A 75 2.52 -11.50 -4.65
N ARG A 76 2.96 -10.23 -4.55
CA ARG A 76 4.02 -9.85 -3.63
C ARG A 76 3.61 -10.02 -2.16
N ALA A 77 2.37 -9.68 -1.81
CA ALA A 77 1.88 -9.89 -0.47
C ALA A 77 1.87 -11.38 -0.10
N ALA A 78 1.45 -12.25 -1.02
CA ALA A 78 1.45 -13.70 -0.81
C ALA A 78 2.88 -14.25 -0.64
N GLU A 79 3.84 -13.81 -1.46
CA GLU A 79 5.26 -14.19 -1.32
C GLU A 79 5.84 -13.84 0.06
N LEU A 80 5.45 -12.69 0.60
CA LEU A 80 5.89 -12.20 1.91
C LEU A 80 5.07 -12.74 3.08
N GLY A 81 3.94 -13.39 2.82
CA GLY A 81 2.95 -13.71 3.85
C GLY A 81 2.42 -12.45 4.57
N ALA A 82 2.29 -11.33 3.86
CA ALA A 82 1.74 -10.08 4.40
C ALA A 82 0.20 -10.16 4.50
N ASP A 83 -0.40 -9.50 5.49
CA ASP A 83 -1.86 -9.42 5.66
C ASP A 83 -2.45 -8.37 4.70
N LEU A 84 -2.70 -8.79 3.46
CA LEU A 84 -3.24 -7.94 2.42
C LEU A 84 -4.74 -7.68 2.63
N ARG A 85 -5.12 -6.41 2.65
CA ARG A 85 -6.52 -5.96 2.68
C ARG A 85 -6.78 -5.01 1.50
N GLN A 86 -7.63 -5.42 0.58
CA GLN A 86 -7.94 -4.65 -0.63
C GLN A 86 -9.35 -4.05 -0.60
N LEU A 87 -9.47 -2.80 -1.06
CA LEU A 87 -10.76 -2.15 -1.26
C LEU A 87 -11.61 -2.95 -2.26
N GLY A 88 -12.88 -3.16 -1.92
CA GLY A 88 -13.83 -3.92 -2.73
C GLY A 88 -13.68 -5.44 -2.63
N LYS A 89 -12.67 -5.97 -1.93
CA LYS A 89 -12.50 -7.41 -1.67
C LYS A 89 -12.52 -7.75 -0.18
N ASP A 90 -11.74 -7.03 0.62
CA ASP A 90 -11.54 -7.30 2.05
C ASP A 90 -12.14 -6.22 2.93
N PHE A 91 -12.29 -5.01 2.39
CA PHE A 91 -13.01 -3.92 3.03
C PHE A 91 -13.72 -3.01 2.04
N SER A 92 -14.65 -2.22 2.56
CA SER A 92 -15.37 -1.17 1.86
C SER A 92 -15.63 0.00 2.82
N PHE A 93 -15.88 1.18 2.26
CA PHE A 93 -16.32 2.33 3.03
C PHE A 93 -17.41 3.09 2.27
N SER A 94 -18.25 3.80 3.01
CA SER A 94 -19.32 4.63 2.48
C SER A 94 -19.56 5.84 3.37
N GLY A 95 -20.15 6.91 2.83
CA GLY A 95 -20.50 8.10 3.59
C GLY A 95 -20.01 9.39 2.94
N ASP A 96 -19.94 10.45 3.72
CA ASP A 96 -19.53 11.78 3.30
C ASP A 96 -18.37 12.33 4.16
N ARG A 97 -18.13 13.65 4.06
CA ARG A 97 -17.04 14.33 4.77
C ARG A 97 -17.22 14.42 6.28
N THR A 98 -18.43 14.17 6.78
CA THR A 98 -18.83 14.34 8.19
C THR A 98 -19.10 13.01 8.88
N GLN A 99 -19.58 12.01 8.14
CA GLN A 99 -19.81 10.67 8.63
C GLN A 99 -19.42 9.64 7.58
N TRP A 100 -18.64 8.66 8.01
CA TRP A 100 -18.27 7.52 7.19
C TRP A 100 -18.47 6.22 7.97
N GLN A 101 -18.75 5.16 7.24
CA GLN A 101 -18.88 3.80 7.72
C GLN A 101 -17.84 2.93 7.02
N TRP A 102 -17.31 1.96 7.75
CA TRP A 102 -16.36 0.98 7.24
C TRP A 102 -16.90 -0.42 7.54
N ALA A 103 -16.71 -1.32 6.58
CA ALA A 103 -16.97 -2.74 6.75
C ALA A 103 -15.79 -3.52 6.16
N GLY A 104 -15.23 -4.46 6.91
CA GLY A 104 -14.15 -5.31 6.45
C GLY A 104 -14.01 -6.57 7.31
N ARG A 105 -13.00 -7.38 7.01
CA ARG A 105 -12.71 -8.60 7.76
C ARG A 105 -12.23 -8.29 9.18
N ASP A 106 -12.67 -9.12 10.13
CA ASP A 106 -12.23 -9.14 11.53
C ASP A 106 -10.70 -9.27 11.64
#